data_AF-A0A444V270-F1
#
_entry.id   AF-A0A444V270-F1
#
_cell.length_a   1.000
_cell.length_b   1.000
_cell.length_c   1.000
_cell.angle_alpha   90.00
_cell.angle_beta   90.00
_cell.angle_gamma   90.00
#
_symmetry.space_group_name_H-M   'P 1'
#
loop_
_entity.id
_entity.type
_entity.pdbx_description
1 polymer ?
#
loop_
_entity_poly.entity_id
_entity_poly.type
_entity_poly.pdbx_seq_one_letter_code
_entity_poly.pdbx_strand_id
1 'polypeptide(L)'
;MRAQEDKNVVYNKRQCSASYKRALNWYIGRRPRTAFSGAQIEVLESVFRVNPYPGIDVREELACKLELDEDRIQIWFQNRRAKLKRSHRESRFLLVKKVFTALQDPAEP
;
A
#
# COMPACT_ATOMS: atom_id res chain seq x y z
N MET A 1 -27.78 -49.43 -30.00
CA MET A 1 -28.70 -48.29 -29.78
C MET A 1 -28.33 -47.61 -28.48
N ARG A 2 -28.18 -46.27 -28.52
CA ARG A 2 -28.12 -45.30 -27.39
C ARG A 2 -26.92 -45.41 -26.45
N ALA A 3 -26.28 -44.34 -26.00
CA ALA A 3 -26.31 -42.91 -26.33
C ALA A 3 -25.03 -42.29 -25.71
N GLN A 4 -24.51 -41.24 -26.33
CA GLN A 4 -23.59 -40.27 -25.70
C GLN A 4 -24.30 -39.50 -24.58
N GLU A 5 -23.50 -38.91 -23.67
CA GLU A 5 -23.69 -37.60 -23.00
C GLU A 5 -23.03 -37.62 -21.60
N ASP A 6 -22.51 -36.53 -21.04
CA ASP A 6 -21.72 -35.44 -21.59
C ASP A 6 -21.03 -34.77 -20.39
N LYS A 7 -19.97 -34.05 -20.66
CA LYS A 7 -19.25 -33.21 -19.71
C LYS A 7 -20.21 -32.25 -19.00
N ASN A 8 -20.29 -32.32 -17.68
CA ASN A 8 -20.24 -31.11 -16.85
C ASN A 8 -20.27 -31.47 -15.36
N VAL A 9 -19.10 -31.34 -14.76
CA VAL A 9 -18.93 -30.88 -13.40
C VAL A 9 -19.61 -29.51 -13.32
N VAL A 10 -20.94 -29.51 -13.19
CA VAL A 10 -21.71 -28.31 -12.91
C VAL A 10 -21.34 -27.91 -11.49
N TYR A 11 -20.29 -27.10 -11.38
CA TYR A 11 -20.03 -26.30 -10.19
C TYR A 11 -21.35 -25.68 -9.77
N ASN A 12 -21.84 -26.16 -8.63
CA ASN A 12 -23.10 -25.81 -8.04
C ASN A 12 -23.07 -24.31 -7.71
N LYS A 13 -23.53 -23.50 -8.67
CA LYS A 13 -23.53 -22.04 -8.62
C LYS A 13 -24.68 -21.55 -7.75
N ARG A 14 -24.71 -21.98 -6.47
CA ARG A 14 -25.72 -21.56 -5.49
C ARG A 14 -25.09 -21.42 -4.11
N GLN A 15 -24.35 -20.32 -3.95
CA GLN A 15 -24.27 -19.49 -2.73
C GLN A 15 -23.23 -18.39 -2.98
N CYS A 16 -23.64 -17.34 -3.70
CA CYS A 16 -22.79 -16.16 -3.85
C CYS A 16 -22.97 -15.27 -2.61
N SER A 17 -22.12 -15.48 -1.60
CA SER A 17 -22.06 -14.59 -0.45
C SER A 17 -21.63 -13.19 -0.92
N ALA A 18 -22.30 -12.14 -0.45
CA ALA A 18 -21.92 -10.76 -0.75
C ALA A 18 -20.46 -10.44 -0.39
N SER A 19 -19.87 -11.24 0.51
CA SER A 19 -18.46 -11.21 0.90
C SER A 19 -17.51 -11.54 -0.26
N TYR A 20 -17.79 -12.57 -1.06
CA TYR A 20 -16.94 -12.95 -2.19
C TYR A 20 -16.99 -11.93 -3.34
N LYS A 21 -18.15 -11.30 -3.58
CA LYS A 21 -18.25 -10.21 -4.58
C LYS A 21 -17.45 -8.97 -4.17
N ARG A 22 -17.47 -8.61 -2.88
CA ARG A 22 -16.65 -7.50 -2.35
C ARG A 22 -15.15 -7.78 -2.44
N ALA A 23 -14.74 -9.00 -2.09
CA ALA A 23 -13.35 -9.43 -2.19
C ALA A 23 -12.84 -9.44 -3.65
N LEU A 24 -13.65 -9.95 -4.59
CA LEU A 24 -13.29 -9.96 -6.01
C LEU A 24 -13.28 -8.55 -6.62
N ASN A 25 -14.21 -7.65 -6.27
CA ASN A 25 -14.16 -6.27 -6.72
C ASN A 25 -12.91 -5.52 -6.21
N TRP A 26 -12.42 -5.88 -5.02
CA TRP A 26 -11.16 -5.33 -4.49
C TRP A 26 -9.93 -5.78 -5.29
N TYR A 27 -10.00 -6.96 -5.92
CA TYR A 27 -8.97 -7.49 -6.81
C TYR A 27 -9.13 -7.00 -8.26
N ILE A 28 -10.36 -6.87 -8.77
CA ILE A 28 -10.66 -6.53 -10.17
C ILE A 28 -10.59 -5.00 -10.41
N GLY A 29 -10.89 -4.18 -9.40
CA GLY A 29 -10.87 -2.71 -9.50
C GLY A 29 -9.56 -2.05 -9.08
N ARG A 30 -8.53 -2.83 -8.68
CA ARG A 30 -7.27 -2.26 -8.20
C ARG A 30 -6.38 -1.92 -9.38
N ARG A 31 -6.00 -0.64 -9.50
CA ARG A 31 -5.01 -0.22 -10.51
C ARG A 31 -3.73 -1.07 -10.35
N PRO A 32 -3.09 -1.48 -11.46
CA PRO A 32 -1.84 -2.24 -11.42
C PRO A 32 -0.81 -1.56 -10.54
N ARG A 33 0.01 -2.34 -9.85
CA ARG A 33 1.03 -1.81 -8.95
C ARG A 33 2.14 -1.15 -9.78
N THR A 34 2.41 0.12 -9.53
CA THR A 34 3.56 0.82 -10.12
C THR A 34 4.83 0.44 -9.36
N ALA A 35 5.87 0.02 -10.09
CA ALA A 35 7.21 -0.11 -9.58
C ALA A 35 8.00 1.13 -10.00
N PHE A 36 8.49 1.89 -9.04
CA PHE A 36 9.33 3.07 -9.30
C PHE A 36 10.79 2.63 -9.42
N SER A 37 11.53 3.21 -10.36
CA SER A 37 12.97 3.06 -10.45
C SER A 37 13.69 3.78 -9.29
N GLY A 38 14.94 3.40 -9.01
CA GLY A 38 15.75 4.09 -7.99
C GLY A 38 15.87 5.60 -8.24
N ALA A 39 16.15 5.98 -9.49
CA ALA A 39 16.24 7.39 -9.89
C ALA A 39 14.93 8.16 -9.70
N GLN A 40 13.78 7.52 -10.02
CA GLN A 40 12.46 8.13 -9.76
C GLN A 40 12.24 8.34 -8.26
N ILE A 41 12.60 7.37 -7.43
CA ILE A 41 12.48 7.48 -5.97
C ILE A 41 13.37 8.60 -5.43
N GLU A 42 14.61 8.74 -5.91
CA GLU A 42 15.51 9.80 -5.47
C GLU A 42 14.96 11.20 -5.75
N VAL A 43 14.38 11.41 -6.93
CA VAL A 43 13.73 12.68 -7.27
C VAL A 43 12.54 12.92 -6.34
N LEU A 44 11.66 11.93 -6.16
CA LEU A 44 10.50 12.02 -5.27
C LEU A 44 10.90 12.32 -3.82
N GLU A 45 11.96 11.68 -3.32
CA GLU A 45 12.48 11.91 -1.97
C GLU A 45 13.13 13.30 -1.83
N SER A 46 13.80 13.80 -2.88
CA SER A 46 14.37 15.15 -2.85
C SER A 46 13.28 16.22 -2.72
N VAL A 47 12.18 16.09 -3.47
CA VAL A 47 11.03 16.99 -3.34
C VAL A 47 10.35 16.81 -1.98
N PHE A 48 10.18 15.57 -1.51
CA PHE A 48 9.56 15.30 -0.22
C PHE A 48 10.27 15.98 0.95
N ARG A 49 11.61 16.06 0.92
CA ARG A 49 12.40 16.76 1.95
C ARG A 49 12.09 18.26 2.01
N VAL A 50 11.77 18.88 0.88
CA VAL A 50 11.45 20.31 0.79
C VAL A 50 9.96 20.55 1.06
N ASN A 51 9.09 19.76 0.44
CA ASN A 51 7.64 19.86 0.57
C ASN A 51 6.97 18.46 0.64
N PRO A 52 6.59 17.99 1.85
CA PRO A 52 5.87 16.74 2.04
C PRO A 52 4.41 16.73 1.51
N TYR A 53 3.87 17.92 1.19
CA TYR A 53 2.50 18.14 0.72
C TYR A 53 2.49 18.96 -0.59
N PRO A 54 3.04 18.40 -1.68
CA PRO A 54 3.06 19.11 -2.96
C PRO A 54 1.64 19.36 -3.48
N GLY A 55 1.40 20.57 -3.98
CA GLY A 55 0.16 20.95 -4.68
C GLY A 55 0.01 20.24 -6.03
N ILE A 56 -1.12 20.47 -6.72
CA ILE A 56 -1.40 19.81 -8.01
C ILE A 56 -0.33 20.14 -9.07
N ASP A 57 0.03 21.41 -9.22
CA ASP A 57 0.99 21.87 -10.24
C ASP A 57 2.35 21.16 -10.12
N VAL A 58 2.87 21.05 -8.89
CA VAL A 58 4.14 20.38 -8.61
C VAL A 58 4.05 18.88 -8.90
N ARG A 59 2.89 18.25 -8.64
CA ARG A 59 2.72 16.82 -8.92
C ARG A 59 2.59 16.55 -10.41
N GLU A 60 1.96 17.44 -11.17
CA GLU A 60 1.89 17.37 -12.64
C GLU A 60 3.27 17.54 -13.28
N GLU A 61 4.08 18.50 -12.80
CA GLU A 61 5.46 18.67 -13.27
C GLU A 61 6.30 17.39 -13.03
N LEU A 62 6.16 16.78 -11.84
CA LEU A 62 6.83 15.52 -11.52
C LEU A 62 6.31 14.35 -12.36
N ALA A 63 5.01 14.29 -12.62
CA ALA A 63 4.39 13.29 -13.47
C ALA A 63 4.99 13.34 -14.88
N CYS A 64 5.10 14.54 -15.47
CA CYS A 64 5.74 14.74 -16.76
C CYS A 64 7.23 14.36 -16.72
N LYS A 65 7.97 14.81 -15.71
CA LYS A 65 9.43 14.59 -15.61
C LYS A 65 9.79 13.12 -15.38
N LEU A 66 8.96 12.37 -14.67
CA LEU A 66 9.23 10.98 -14.29
C LEU A 66 8.49 9.97 -15.17
N GLU A 67 7.71 10.43 -16.14
CA GLU A 67 6.85 9.62 -17.03
C GLU A 67 5.89 8.72 -16.24
N LEU A 68 5.18 9.33 -15.30
CA LEU A 68 4.22 8.66 -14.41
C LEU A 68 2.90 9.42 -14.40
N ASP A 69 1.79 8.75 -14.08
CA ASP A 69 0.53 9.48 -13.83
C ASP A 69 0.65 10.30 -12.53
N GLU A 70 0.05 11.49 -12.52
CA GLU A 70 -0.08 12.34 -11.33
C GLU A 70 -0.64 11.58 -10.12
N ASP A 71 -1.62 10.71 -10.35
CA ASP A 71 -2.21 9.85 -9.32
C ASP A 71 -1.16 8.94 -8.65
N ARG A 72 -0.15 8.46 -9.40
CA ARG A 72 0.95 7.67 -8.83
C ARG A 72 1.85 8.51 -7.95
N ILE A 73 2.11 9.75 -8.34
CA ILE A 73 2.84 10.73 -7.53
C ILE A 73 2.06 10.99 -6.24
N GLN A 74 0.76 11.30 -6.33
CA GLN A 74 -0.11 11.51 -5.17
C GLN A 74 -0.07 10.33 -4.19
N ILE A 75 -0.30 9.11 -4.68
CA ILE A 75 -0.28 7.89 -3.85
C ILE A 75 1.09 7.67 -3.22
N TRP A 76 2.18 7.93 -3.94
CA TRP A 76 3.53 7.83 -3.40
C TRP A 76 3.73 8.79 -2.22
N PHE A 77 3.36 10.06 -2.37
CA PHE A 77 3.47 11.06 -1.30
C PHE A 77 2.60 10.70 -0.08
N GLN A 78 1.39 10.20 -0.29
CA GLN A 78 0.53 9.69 0.78
C GLN A 78 1.19 8.52 1.52
N ASN A 79 1.72 7.53 0.79
CA ASN A 79 2.41 6.39 1.37
C ASN A 79 3.69 6.79 2.10
N ARG A 80 4.43 7.77 1.58
CA ARG A 80 5.66 8.28 2.21
C ARG A 80 5.36 8.97 3.53
N ARG A 81 4.31 9.79 3.60
CA ARG A 81 3.80 10.39 4.85
C ARG A 81 3.30 9.33 5.83
N ALA A 82 2.60 8.31 5.35
CA ALA A 82 2.16 7.20 6.19
C ALA A 82 3.36 6.44 6.80
N LYS A 83 4.43 6.22 6.03
CA LYS A 83 5.68 5.61 6.51
C LYS A 83 6.35 6.49 7.57
N LEU A 84 6.43 7.81 7.36
CA LEU A 84 6.95 8.76 8.34
C LEU A 84 6.16 8.70 9.66
N LYS A 85 4.82 8.71 9.58
CA LYS A 85 3.94 8.59 10.74
C LYS A 85 4.09 7.24 11.47
N ARG A 86 4.20 6.13 10.74
CA ARG A 86 4.42 4.80 11.33
C ARG A 86 5.76 4.72 12.05
N SER A 87 6.83 5.24 11.45
CA SER A 87 8.16 5.28 12.07
C SER A 87 8.12 5.99 13.42
N HIS A 88 7.46 7.15 13.53
CA HIS A 88 7.32 7.83 14.82
C HIS A 88 6.53 7.02 15.86
N ARG A 89 5.48 6.30 15.44
CA ARG A 89 4.69 5.45 16.35
C ARG A 89 5.49 4.24 16.83
N GLU A 90 6.25 3.62 15.94
CA GLU A 90 7.05 2.44 16.25
C GLU A 90 8.24 2.80 17.15
N SER A 91 8.93 3.90 16.87
CA SER A 91 9.95 4.45 17.78
C SER A 91 9.37 4.77 19.17
N ARG A 92 8.17 5.38 19.24
CA ARG A 92 7.50 5.65 20.52
C ARG A 92 7.09 4.37 21.24
N PHE A 93 6.59 3.37 20.53
CA PHE A 93 6.22 2.08 21.11
C PHE A 93 7.45 1.35 21.67
N LEU A 94 8.55 1.31 20.92
CA LEU A 94 9.81 0.71 21.36
C LEU A 94 10.39 1.46 22.57
N LEU A 95 10.27 2.79 22.63
CA LEU A 95 10.69 3.58 23.78
C LEU A 95 9.84 3.25 25.03
N VAL A 96 8.52 3.22 24.90
CA VAL A 96 7.63 2.84 26.01
C VAL A 96 7.91 1.43 26.48
N LYS A 97 8.17 0.49 25.56
CA LYS A 97 8.54 -0.89 25.92
C LYS A 97 9.85 -0.92 26.72
N LYS A 98 10.88 -0.18 26.30
CA LYS A 98 12.16 -0.07 27.03
C LYS A 98 11.99 0.50 28.44
N VAL A 99 11.20 1.58 28.59
CA VAL A 99 10.91 2.19 29.89
C VAL A 99 10.15 1.21 30.78
N PHE A 100 9.14 0.54 30.23
CA PHE A 100 8.36 -0.45 30.97
C PHE A 100 9.21 -1.63 31.43
N THR A 101 10.09 -2.17 30.58
CA THR A 101 11.02 -3.23 30.98
C THR A 101 12.03 -2.77 32.03
N ALA A 102 12.51 -1.53 31.97
CA ALA A 102 13.45 -0.98 32.95
C ALA A 102 12.82 -0.71 34.34
N LEU A 103 11.49 -0.65 34.41
CA LEU A 103 10.75 -0.50 35.68
C LEU A 103 10.31 -1.85 36.27
N GLN A 104 10.37 -2.93 35.49
CA GLN A 104 9.88 -4.25 35.90
C GLN A 104 10.96 -5.12 36.56
N ASP A 105 12.24 -4.77 36.42
CA ASP A 105 13.36 -5.41 37.13
C ASP A 105 14.34 -4.35 37.68
N PRO A 106 14.48 -4.19 39.01
CA PRO A 106 15.44 -3.26 39.60
C PRO A 106 16.88 -3.80 39.64
N ALA A 107 17.17 -4.90 38.95
CA ALA A 107 18.48 -5.55 38.99
C ALA A 107 18.93 -5.96 37.59
N GLU A 108 19.80 -5.17 36.99
CA GLU A 108 20.76 -5.66 36.00
C GLU A 108 22.17 -5.19 36.44
N PRO A 109 23.22 -5.99 36.15
CA PRO A 109 24.47 -6.10 36.90
C PRO A 109 25.47 -4.94 36.74
#